data_AF-A0A2T2VEM9-F1
#
_entry.id   AF-A0A2T2VEM9-F1
#
_cell.length_a   1.000
_cell.length_b   1.000
_cell.length_c   1.000
_cell.angle_alpha   90.00
_cell.angle_beta   90.00
_cell.angle_gamma   90.00
#
_symmetry.space_group_name_H-M   'P 1'
#
loop_
_entity.id
_entity.type
_entity.pdbx_description
1 polymer ?
#
loop_
_entity_poly.entity_id
_entity_poly.type
_entity_poly.pdbx_seq_one_letter_code
_entity_poly.pdbx_strand_id
1 'polypeptide(L)'
;MNKEILRLAIPNIVSNLTVPLLGSVDTALMGHLDNEAHLGAIALGTMIFNFIYWGFGFLRMGTTGLTAQAYGDQHESELINLLGRAVFAALSISVLLMLLQTPIIWMAFKVISATEEVEAFTRDYFRV
;
A
#
# COMPACT_ATOMS: atom_id res chain seq x y z
N MET A 1 17.63 -28.61 -3.77
CA MET A 1 16.75 -27.41 -3.84
C MET A 1 15.57 -27.73 -4.72
N ASN A 2 14.34 -27.51 -4.24
CA ASN A 2 13.13 -28.03 -4.89
C ASN A 2 12.71 -27.12 -6.07
N LYS A 3 12.68 -27.66 -7.30
CA LYS A 3 12.41 -26.87 -8.52
C LYS A 3 11.00 -26.26 -8.52
N GLU A 4 10.04 -26.91 -7.88
CA GLU A 4 8.67 -26.39 -7.78
C GLU A 4 8.57 -25.15 -6.87
N ILE A 5 9.31 -25.15 -5.76
CA ILE A 5 9.37 -24.00 -4.86
C ILE A 5 9.98 -22.80 -5.59
N LEU A 6 11.06 -23.00 -6.35
CA LEU A 6 11.68 -21.93 -7.14
C LEU A 6 10.73 -21.35 -8.20
N ARG A 7 9.92 -22.20 -8.85
CA ARG A 7 8.94 -21.75 -9.85
C ARG A 7 7.88 -20.80 -9.27
N LEU A 8 7.51 -21.00 -8.00
CA LEU A 8 6.56 -20.12 -7.28
C LEU A 8 7.26 -18.92 -6.63
N ALA A 9 8.44 -19.14 -6.06
CA ALA A 9 9.16 -18.13 -5.30
C ALA A 9 9.73 -17.02 -6.19
N ILE A 10 10.28 -17.33 -7.38
CA ILE A 10 10.91 -16.32 -8.24
C ILE A 10 9.92 -15.22 -8.65
N PRO A 11 8.74 -15.51 -9.22
CA PRO A 11 7.77 -14.47 -9.56
C PRO A 11 7.32 -13.66 -8.33
N ASN A 12 7.16 -14.34 -7.19
CA ASN A 12 6.75 -13.71 -5.95
C ASN A 12 7.81 -12.72 -5.43
N ILE A 13 9.10 -13.12 -5.45
CA ILE A 13 10.23 -12.27 -5.07
C ILE A 13 10.30 -11.05 -5.99
N VAL A 14 10.25 -11.25 -7.31
CA VAL A 14 10.29 -10.15 -8.27
C VAL A 14 9.13 -9.17 -8.04
N SER A 15 7.92 -9.69 -7.82
CA SER A 15 6.75 -8.85 -7.53
C SER A 15 6.93 -8.03 -6.24
N ASN A 16 7.47 -8.62 -5.17
CA ASN A 16 7.68 -7.89 -3.91
C ASN A 16 8.84 -6.88 -4.00
N LEU A 17 9.80 -7.07 -4.90
CA LEU A 17 10.88 -6.11 -5.15
C LEU A 17 10.41 -4.83 -5.88
N THR A 18 9.27 -4.88 -6.59
CA THR A 18 8.77 -3.70 -7.31
C THR A 18 8.43 -2.53 -6.38
N VAL A 19 7.92 -2.80 -5.17
CA VAL A 19 7.52 -1.79 -4.20
C VAL A 19 8.70 -0.93 -3.72
N PRO A 20 9.80 -1.51 -3.17
CA PRO A 20 10.95 -0.71 -2.75
C PRO A 20 11.68 -0.05 -3.93
N LEU A 21 11.67 -0.66 -5.12
CA LEU A 21 12.25 -0.05 -6.32
C LEU A 21 11.48 1.21 -6.74
N LEU A 22 10.15 1.16 -6.77
CA LEU A 22 9.30 2.33 -7.04
C LEU A 22 9.58 3.46 -6.05
N GLY A 23 9.58 3.17 -4.75
CA GLY A 23 9.89 4.18 -3.72
C GLY A 23 11.29 4.77 -3.83
N SER A 24 12.27 3.98 -4.29
CA SER A 24 13.64 4.45 -4.53
C SER A 24 13.70 5.42 -5.71
N VAL A 25 12.96 5.14 -6.79
CA VAL A 25 12.85 6.02 -7.96
C VAL A 25 12.12 7.33 -7.60
N ASP A 26 11.01 7.25 -6.85
CA ASP A 26 10.27 8.43 -6.41
C ASP A 26 11.14 9.36 -5.56
N THR A 27 11.91 8.78 -4.64
CA THR A 27 12.86 9.54 -3.80
C THR A 27 13.98 10.16 -4.64
N ALA A 28 14.54 9.43 -5.60
CA ALA A 28 15.61 9.93 -6.46
C ALA A 28 15.16 11.08 -7.37
N LEU A 29 13.96 10.98 -7.95
CA LEU A 29 13.38 12.05 -8.78
C LEU A 29 13.17 13.35 -7.98
N MET A 30 12.74 13.21 -6.72
CA MET A 30 12.38 14.35 -5.88
C MET A 30 13.58 14.96 -5.18
N GLY A 31 14.64 14.19 -4.95
CA GLY A 31 15.94 14.71 -4.51
C GLY A 31 16.67 15.54 -5.56
N HIS A 32 16.23 15.52 -6.83
CA HIS A 32 16.73 16.39 -7.89
C HIS A 32 15.94 17.70 -8.03
N LEU A 33 14.85 17.91 -7.28
CA LEU A 33 14.12 19.18 -7.28
C LEU A 33 14.83 20.17 -6.35
N ASP A 34 14.91 21.44 -6.79
CA ASP A 34 15.64 22.51 -6.10
C ASP A 34 15.06 22.91 -4.71
N ASN A 35 13.93 22.33 -4.28
CA ASN A 35 13.30 22.61 -2.98
C ASN A 35 13.24 21.36 -2.09
N GLU A 36 14.01 21.38 -1.00
CA GLU A 36 14.08 20.33 0.03
C GLU A 36 12.72 19.98 0.66
N ALA A 37 11.77 20.93 0.66
CA ALA A 37 10.42 20.71 1.18
C ALA A 37 9.61 19.67 0.37
N HIS A 38 9.89 19.50 -0.93
CA HIS A 38 9.26 18.46 -1.75
C HIS A 38 9.68 17.06 -1.30
N LEU A 39 10.96 16.89 -0.98
CA LEU A 39 11.49 15.63 -0.47
C LEU A 39 10.90 15.31 0.91
N GLY A 40 10.78 16.32 1.78
CA GLY A 40 10.11 16.19 3.08
C GLY A 40 8.63 15.79 2.95
N ALA A 41 7.90 16.40 2.01
CA ALA A 41 6.49 16.11 1.79
C ALA A 41 6.26 14.68 1.28
N ILE A 42 7.11 14.18 0.40
CA ILE A 42 7.02 12.81 -0.11
C ILE A 42 7.40 11.79 0.94
N ALA A 43 8.44 12.06 1.73
CA ALA A 43 8.80 11.20 2.86
C ALA A 43 7.64 11.09 3.86
N LEU A 44 7.01 12.23 4.19
CA LEU A 44 5.88 12.29 5.11
C LEU A 44 4.64 11.59 4.53
N GLY A 45 4.28 11.89 3.28
CA GLY A 45 3.16 11.25 2.59
C GLY A 45 3.35 9.73 2.49
N THR A 46 4.53 9.30 2.05
CA THR A 46 4.90 7.87 1.95
C THR A 46 4.81 7.17 3.31
N MET A 47 5.25 7.83 4.38
CA MET A 47 5.12 7.29 5.74
C MET A 47 3.66 7.09 6.14
N ILE A 48 2.80 8.09 5.89
CA ILE A 48 1.36 8.01 6.18
C ILE A 48 0.72 6.87 5.39
N PHE A 49 0.97 6.77 4.07
CA PHE A 49 0.46 5.69 3.24
C PHE A 49 0.93 4.32 3.70
N ASN A 50 2.23 4.16 3.99
CA ASN A 50 2.78 2.92 4.49
C ASN A 50 2.12 2.50 5.81
N PHE A 51 1.93 3.43 6.74
CA PHE A 51 1.27 3.14 8.01
C PHE A 51 -0.16 2.61 7.80
N ILE A 52 -0.95 3.29 6.97
CA ILE A 52 -2.33 2.90 6.67
C ILE A 52 -2.37 1.53 5.97
N TYR A 53 -1.58 1.34 4.91
CA TYR A 53 -1.57 0.10 4.14
C TYR A 53 -1.08 -1.09 4.96
N TRP A 54 -0.10 -0.88 5.84
CA TRP A 54 0.36 -1.94 6.74
C TRP A 54 -0.73 -2.36 7.72
N GLY A 55 -1.57 -1.43 8.18
CA GLY A 55 -2.76 -1.71 8.98
C GLY A 55 -3.76 -2.66 8.31
N PHE A 56 -3.81 -2.68 6.98
CA PHE A 56 -4.64 -3.61 6.20
C PHE A 56 -3.88 -4.84 5.68
N GLY A 57 -2.61 -5.03 6.07
CA GLY A 57 -1.80 -6.17 5.65
C GLY A 57 -2.41 -7.54 6.01
N PHE A 58 -3.28 -7.57 7.03
CA PHE A 58 -4.01 -8.77 7.44
C PHE A 58 -4.99 -9.28 6.37
N LEU A 59 -5.56 -8.40 5.52
CA LEU A 59 -6.48 -8.83 4.46
C LEU A 59 -5.76 -9.81 3.55
N ARG A 60 -4.54 -9.46 3.12
CA ARG A 60 -3.73 -10.31 2.24
C ARG A 60 -3.42 -11.66 2.87
N MET A 61 -2.97 -11.67 4.14
CA MET A 61 -2.65 -12.94 4.82
C MET A 61 -3.91 -13.80 5.06
N GLY A 62 -5.01 -13.18 5.45
CA GLY A 62 -6.29 -13.86 5.69
C GLY A 62 -6.89 -14.46 4.41
N THR A 63 -6.93 -13.71 3.32
CA THR A 63 -7.47 -14.21 2.04
C THR A 63 -6.58 -15.29 1.42
N THR A 64 -5.24 -15.14 1.51
CA THR A 64 -4.31 -16.14 0.95
C THR A 64 -4.49 -17.51 1.63
N GLY A 65 -4.66 -17.54 2.95
CA GLY A 65 -4.90 -18.79 3.69
C GLY A 65 -6.21 -19.47 3.29
N LEU A 66 -7.31 -18.71 3.24
CA LEU A 66 -8.62 -19.22 2.85
C LEU A 66 -8.63 -19.71 1.39
N THR A 67 -8.01 -18.95 0.48
CA THR A 67 -7.88 -19.33 -0.93
C THR A 67 -7.04 -20.61 -1.09
N ALA A 68 -5.95 -20.77 -0.33
CA ALA A 68 -5.13 -21.98 -0.38
C ALA A 68 -5.89 -23.22 0.11
N GLN A 69 -6.73 -23.08 1.15
CA GLN A 69 -7.59 -24.16 1.65
C GLN A 69 -8.65 -24.54 0.61
N ALA A 70 -9.40 -23.58 0.09
CA ALA A 70 -10.43 -23.82 -0.93
C ALA A 70 -9.85 -24.43 -2.22
N TYR A 71 -8.64 -24.02 -2.61
CA TYR A 71 -7.91 -24.61 -3.73
C TYR A 71 -7.47 -26.05 -3.43
N GLY A 72 -6.96 -26.32 -2.24
CA GLY A 72 -6.61 -27.68 -1.80
C GLY A 72 -7.81 -28.63 -1.80
N ASP A 73 -8.98 -28.13 -1.42
CA ASP A 73 -10.22 -28.91 -1.40
C ASP A 73 -10.91 -29.00 -2.78
N GLN A 74 -10.35 -28.42 -3.85
CA GLN A 74 -10.93 -28.39 -5.22
C GLN A 74 -12.34 -27.76 -5.30
N HIS A 75 -12.66 -26.84 -4.38
CA HIS A 75 -13.97 -26.17 -4.34
C HIS A 75 -13.96 -24.88 -5.16
N GLU A 76 -14.07 -24.99 -6.49
CA GLU A 76 -13.99 -23.83 -7.41
C GLU A 76 -15.03 -22.73 -7.13
N SER A 77 -16.25 -23.10 -6.73
CA SER A 77 -17.27 -22.11 -6.36
C SER A 77 -16.85 -21.27 -5.15
N GLU A 78 -16.14 -21.85 -4.17
CA GLU A 78 -15.71 -21.13 -2.98
C GLU A 78 -14.53 -20.21 -3.30
N LEU A 79 -13.63 -20.61 -4.20
CA LEU A 79 -12.57 -19.76 -4.74
C LEU A 79 -13.13 -18.47 -5.36
N ILE A 80 -14.18 -18.59 -6.19
CA ILE A 80 -14.82 -17.43 -6.83
C ILE A 80 -15.52 -16.55 -5.78
N ASN A 81 -16.20 -17.16 -4.81
CA ASN A 81 -16.84 -16.42 -3.72
C ASN A 81 -15.82 -15.65 -2.86
N LEU A 82 -14.69 -16.28 -2.52
CA LEU A 82 -13.59 -15.66 -1.79
C LEU A 82 -13.00 -14.49 -2.56
N LEU A 83 -12.77 -14.65 -3.86
CA LEU A 83 -12.31 -13.57 -4.73
C LEU A 83 -13.30 -12.40 -4.72
N GLY A 84 -14.60 -12.66 -4.89
CA GLY A 84 -15.64 -11.64 -4.87
C GLY A 84 -15.67 -10.87 -3.55
N ARG A 85 -15.60 -11.57 -2.41
CA ARG A 85 -15.54 -10.96 -1.07
C ARG A 85 -14.28 -10.12 -0.89
N ALA A 86 -13.12 -10.63 -1.32
CA ALA A 86 -11.84 -9.92 -1.20
C ALA A 86 -11.81 -8.64 -2.05
N VAL A 87 -12.28 -8.71 -3.30
CA VAL A 87 -12.38 -7.55 -4.20
C VAL A 87 -13.37 -6.52 -3.65
N PHE A 88 -14.54 -6.96 -3.20
CA PHE A 88 -15.54 -6.07 -2.62
C PHE A 88 -15.01 -5.36 -1.37
N ALA A 89 -14.33 -6.10 -0.47
CA ALA A 89 -13.72 -5.53 0.72
C ALA A 89 -12.62 -4.52 0.36
N ALA A 90 -11.72 -4.86 -0.58
CA ALA A 90 -10.66 -3.98 -1.03
C ALA A 90 -11.21 -2.68 -1.62
N LEU A 91 -12.18 -2.77 -2.55
CA LEU A 91 -12.83 -1.59 -3.14
C LEU A 91 -13.54 -0.74 -2.09
N SER A 92 -14.27 -1.37 -1.17
CA SER A 92 -14.99 -0.65 -0.10
C SER A 92 -14.01 0.11 0.81
N ILE A 93 -12.90 -0.52 1.18
CA ILE A 93 -11.84 0.11 1.98
C ILE A 93 -11.18 1.24 1.20
N SER A 94 -10.83 1.04 -0.08
CA SER A 94 -10.24 2.07 -0.92
C SER A 94 -11.15 3.30 -1.04
N VAL A 95 -12.44 3.11 -1.32
CA VAL A 95 -13.42 4.20 -1.37
C VAL A 95 -13.53 4.90 -0.01
N LEU A 96 -13.58 4.14 1.08
CA LEU A 96 -13.65 4.70 2.43
C LEU A 96 -12.42 5.55 2.76
N LEU A 97 -11.21 5.06 2.43
CA LEU A 97 -9.96 5.80 2.65
C LEU A 97 -9.91 7.09 1.81
N MET A 98 -10.38 7.03 0.56
CA MET A 98 -10.45 8.19 -0.31
C MET A 98 -11.42 9.26 0.23
N LEU A 99 -12.58 8.84 0.74
CA LEU A 99 -13.53 9.75 1.39
C LEU A 99 -13.00 10.32 2.71
N LEU A 100 -12.19 9.54 3.44
CA LEU A 100 -11.59 9.92 4.71
C LEU A 100 -10.21 10.57 4.57
N GLN A 101 -9.74 10.88 3.36
CA GLN A 101 -8.38 11.42 3.17
C GLN A 101 -8.13 12.69 3.99
N THR A 102 -9.11 13.61 4.03
CA THR A 102 -8.99 14.89 4.75
C THR A 102 -8.87 14.70 6.26
N PRO A 103 -9.77 13.95 6.95
CA PRO A 103 -9.59 13.69 8.38
C PRO A 103 -8.34 12.87 8.69
N ILE A 104 -7.92 11.95 7.81
CA ILE A 104 -6.67 11.18 7.97
C ILE A 104 -5.45 12.12 8.03
N ILE A 105 -5.31 13.02 7.06
CA ILE A 105 -4.20 13.98 6.99
C ILE A 105 -4.21 14.93 8.19
N TRP A 106 -5.40 15.42 8.57
CA TRP A 106 -5.54 16.30 9.72
C TRP A 106 -5.09 15.60 11.01
N MET A 107 -5.44 14.33 11.19
CA MET A 107 -4.95 13.52 12.32
C MET A 107 -3.44 13.28 12.23
N ALA A 108 -2.91 13.02 11.03
CA ALA A 108 -1.49 12.78 10.83
C ALA A 108 -0.63 13.99 11.27
N PHE A 109 -1.00 15.21 10.87
CA PHE A 109 -0.29 16.43 11.28
C PHE A 109 -0.45 16.79 12.77
N LYS A 110 -1.44 16.22 13.47
CA LYS A 110 -1.52 16.36 14.93
C LYS A 110 -0.52 15.50 15.67
N VAL A 111 -0.08 14.40 15.06
CA VAL A 111 0.82 13.43 15.67
C VAL A 111 2.25 13.64 15.17
N ILE A 112 2.41 14.12 13.94
CA ILE A 112 3.70 14.33 13.28
C ILE A 112 3.93 15.83 13.11
N SER A 113 5.01 16.34 13.73
CA SER A 113 5.44 17.72 13.54
C SER A 113 6.26 17.85 12.26
N ALA A 114 5.84 18.72 11.35
CA ALA A 114 6.58 19.12 10.15
C ALA A 114 6.62 20.65 10.03
N THR A 115 7.47 21.19 9.16
CA THR A 115 7.44 22.62 8.84
C THR A 115 6.18 22.95 8.04
N GLU A 116 5.71 24.20 8.13
CA GLU A 116 4.49 24.65 7.43
C GLU A 116 4.57 24.41 5.91
N GLU A 117 5.75 24.57 5.32
CA GLU A 117 5.99 24.34 3.89
C GLU A 117 5.83 22.86 3.51
N VAL A 118 6.35 21.94 4.33
CA VAL A 118 6.21 20.48 4.11
C VAL A 118 4.77 20.04 4.29
N GLU A 119 4.05 20.59 5.29
CA GLU A 119 2.62 20.30 5.45
C GLU A 119 1.80 20.77 4.25
N ALA A 120 2.08 21.96 3.72
CA ALA A 120 1.38 22.50 2.55
C ALA A 120 1.55 21.58 1.34
N PHE A 121 2.79 21.22 0.99
CA PHE A 121 3.05 20.29 -0.12
C PHE A 121 2.47 18.90 0.11
N THR A 122 2.46 18.41 1.35
CA THR A 122 1.84 17.13 1.69
C THR A 122 0.32 17.19 1.49
N ARG A 123 -0.35 18.29 1.85
CA ARG A 123 -1.81 18.45 1.59
C ARG A 123 -2.11 18.45 0.09
N ASP A 124 -1.27 19.08 -0.71
CA ASP A 124 -1.44 19.09 -2.17
C ASP A 124 -1.26 17.69 -2.76
N TYR A 125 -0.27 16.93 -2.28
CA TYR A 125 -0.05 15.53 -2.69
C TYR A 125 -1.27 14.64 -2.47
N PHE A 126 -2.02 14.84 -1.39
CA PHE A 126 -3.22 14.05 -1.08
C PHE A 126 -4.53 14.59 -1.70
N ARG A 127 -4.52 15.77 -2.33
CA ARG A 127 -5.72 16.35 -2.96
C ARG A 127 -5.91 15.90 -4.40
N VAL A 128 -4.87 15.34 -5.02
CA VAL A 128 -4.88 14.75 -6.37
C VAL A 128 -5.45 13.33 -6.31
#